data_AF-A0A958BYV1-F1
#
_entry.id   AF-A0A958BYV1-F1
#
_cell.length_a   1.000
_cell.length_b   1.000
_cell.length_c   1.000
_cell.angle_alpha   90.00
_cell.angle_beta   90.00
_cell.angle_gamma   90.00
#
_symmetry.space_group_name_H-M   'P 1'
#
loop_
_entity.id
_entity.type
_entity.pdbx_description
1 polymer ?
#
loop_
_entity_poly.entity_id
_entity_poly.type
_entity_poly.pdbx_seq_one_letter_code
_entity_poly.pdbx_strand_id
1 'polypeptide(L)'
;MPAALETTLVESMGKIVEVVPIGGGDISQAARVRSADGAEVLVKWRSGPPTGLFTVERRGLDLLRSPGALRVPQVFDQREAAGPCPGYIAMEWLGQGSNTTQVAEALGRGLAAMHRTTVET
;
A
#
# COMPACT_ATOMS: atom_id res chain seq x y z
N MET A 1 1.09 -0.70 16.20
CA MET A 1 -0.17 -0.72 15.41
C MET A 1 -1.33 -0.68 16.38
N PRO A 2 -2.43 0.05 16.12
CA PRO A 2 -3.61 0.06 17.00
C PRO A 2 -4.27 -1.32 17.08
N ALA A 3 -4.74 -1.73 18.27
CA ALA A 3 -5.31 -3.06 18.49
C ALA A 3 -6.52 -3.36 17.59
N ALA A 4 -7.41 -2.39 17.37
CA ALA A 4 -8.56 -2.56 16.48
C ALA A 4 -8.16 -2.82 15.01
N LEU A 5 -7.05 -2.21 14.56
CA LEU A 5 -6.50 -2.48 13.23
C LEU A 5 -5.87 -3.88 13.20
N GLU A 6 -5.14 -4.27 14.24
CA GLU A 6 -4.57 -5.62 14.35
C GLU A 6 -5.65 -6.71 14.28
N THR A 7 -6.76 -6.54 15.02
CA THR A 7 -7.91 -7.46 14.94
C THR A 7 -8.45 -7.57 13.52
N THR A 8 -8.65 -6.43 12.84
CA THR A 8 -9.15 -6.40 11.45
C THR A 8 -8.20 -7.12 10.48
N LEU A 9 -6.89 -6.95 10.67
CA LEU A 9 -5.88 -7.63 9.86
C LEU A 9 -5.82 -9.13 10.17
N VAL A 10 -5.98 -9.54 11.43
CA VAL A 10 -6.05 -10.97 11.80
C VAL A 10 -7.28 -11.64 11.20
N GLU A 11 -8.42 -10.96 11.16
CA GLU A 11 -9.65 -11.47 10.53
C GLU A 11 -9.50 -11.66 9.01
N SER A 12 -8.74 -10.78 8.34
CA SER A 12 -8.58 -10.81 6.88
C SER A 12 -7.39 -11.64 6.39
N MET A 13 -6.30 -11.68 7.15
CA MET A 13 -5.04 -12.35 6.77
C MET A 13 -4.71 -13.58 7.61
N GLY A 14 -5.50 -13.87 8.65
CA GLY A 14 -5.16 -14.88 9.64
C GLY A 14 -4.11 -14.40 10.65
N LYS A 15 -3.56 -15.33 11.43
CA LYS A 15 -2.66 -15.03 12.54
C LYS A 15 -1.46 -14.20 12.08
N ILE A 16 -1.28 -13.00 12.64
CA ILE A 16 -0.10 -12.16 12.42
C ILE A 16 1.06 -12.73 13.26
N VAL A 17 2.24 -12.85 12.65
CA VAL A 17 3.46 -13.34 13.30
C VAL A 17 4.55 -12.29 13.39
N GLU A 18 4.47 -11.21 12.61
CA GLU A 18 5.46 -10.14 12.62
C GLU A 18 4.87 -8.82 12.14
N VAL A 19 5.25 -7.73 12.80
CA VAL A 19 4.90 -6.34 12.44
C VAL A 19 6.16 -5.50 12.55
N VAL A 20 6.69 -5.05 11.42
CA VAL A 20 7.90 -4.21 11.35
C VAL A 20 7.52 -2.81 10.91
N PRO A 21 7.65 -1.78 11.78
CA PRO A 21 7.44 -0.40 11.38
C PRO A 21 8.36 0.00 10.22
N ILE A 22 7.81 0.70 9.24
CA ILE A 22 8.57 1.24 8.11
C ILE A 22 8.62 2.76 8.26
N GLY A 23 9.82 3.33 8.17
CA GLY A 23 10.02 4.78 8.19
C GLY A 23 9.46 5.46 6.93
N GLY A 24 9.33 6.80 6.96
CA GLY A 24 8.97 7.60 5.78
C GLY A 24 7.52 8.08 5.71
N GLY A 25 6.75 7.93 6.79
CA GLY A 25 5.39 8.45 6.88
C GLY A 25 5.30 9.63 7.86
N ASP A 26 5.55 10.86 7.39
CA ASP A 26 5.34 12.06 8.23
C ASP A 26 3.87 12.26 8.61
N ILE A 27 2.95 11.76 7.77
CA ILE A 27 1.51 11.99 7.89
C ILE A 27 0.73 10.73 8.30
N SER A 28 1.19 9.55 7.88
CA SER A 28 0.54 8.26 8.16
C SER A 28 1.56 7.26 8.66
N GLN A 29 1.20 6.42 9.62
CA GLN A 29 2.06 5.33 10.05
C GLN A 29 2.08 4.22 8.99
N ALA A 30 3.19 3.50 8.89
CA ALA A 30 3.34 2.37 7.99
C ALA A 30 4.07 1.21 8.68
N ALA A 31 3.67 -0.02 8.34
CA ALA A 31 4.36 -1.22 8.79
C ALA A 31 4.26 -2.34 7.74
N ARG A 32 5.32 -3.15 7.65
CA ARG A 32 5.26 -4.45 7.01
C ARG A 32 4.65 -5.44 8.00
N VAL A 33 3.61 -6.16 7.57
CA VAL A 33 2.91 -7.17 8.36
C VAL A 33 3.05 -8.51 7.68
N ARG A 34 3.42 -9.54 8.44
CA ARG A 34 3.51 -10.93 7.97
C ARG A 34 2.57 -11.83 8.75
N SER A 35 1.80 -12.64 8.05
CA SER A 35 0.92 -13.67 8.63
C SER A 35 1.61 -15.03 8.71
N ALA A 36 1.02 -15.93 9.51
CA ALA A 36 1.54 -17.26 9.78
C ALA A 36 1.55 -18.17 8.55
N ASP A 37 0.68 -17.91 7.57
CA ASP A 37 0.61 -18.60 6.28
C ASP A 37 1.63 -18.07 5.25
N GLY A 38 2.39 -17.03 5.61
CA GLY A 38 3.46 -16.47 4.79
C GLY A 38 3.07 -15.27 3.95
N ALA A 39 1.82 -14.76 4.02
CA ALA A 39 1.48 -13.53 3.32
C ALA A 39 2.23 -12.32 3.93
N GLU A 40 2.73 -11.43 3.08
CA GLU A 40 3.37 -10.18 3.48
C GLU A 40 2.68 -8.98 2.83
N VAL A 41 2.33 -8.00 3.65
CA VAL A 41 1.66 -6.76 3.20
C VAL A 41 2.34 -5.52 3.79
N LEU A 42 2.25 -4.42 3.06
CA LEU A 42 2.42 -3.09 3.62
C LEU A 42 1.05 -2.60 4.11
N VAL A 43 0.97 -2.19 5.37
CA VAL A 43 -0.20 -1.50 5.93
C VAL A 43 0.17 -0.06 6.24
N LYS A 44 -0.60 0.88 5.70
CA LYS A 44 -0.56 2.30 6.08
C LYS A 44 -1.84 2.64 6.82
N TRP A 45 -1.75 3.38 7.92
CA TRP A 45 -2.91 3.81 8.68
C TRP A 45 -2.73 5.22 9.23
N ARG A 46 -3.84 5.86 9.60
CA ARG A 46 -3.85 7.16 10.24
C ARG A 46 -5.07 7.30 11.15
N SER A 47 -4.86 7.82 12.36
CA SER A 47 -5.95 8.23 13.26
C SER A 47 -6.55 9.56 12.77
N GLY A 48 -7.87 9.60 12.60
CA GLY A 48 -8.58 10.78 12.09
C GLY A 48 -8.10 11.24 10.71
N PRO A 49 -8.06 10.37 9.68
CA PRO A 49 -7.67 10.78 8.34
C PRO A 49 -8.71 11.74 7.76
N PRO A 50 -8.32 12.67 6.86
CA PRO A 50 -9.28 13.33 5.98
C PRO A 50 -10.15 12.29 5.28
N THR A 51 -11.45 12.57 5.17
CA THR A 51 -12.41 11.68 4.51
C THR A 51 -11.89 11.27 3.12
N GLY A 52 -11.84 9.97 2.85
CA GLY A 52 -11.45 9.46 1.55
C GLY A 52 -9.94 9.40 1.31
N LEU A 53 -9.08 9.69 2.30
CA LEU A 53 -7.61 9.65 2.13
C LEU A 53 -7.15 8.34 1.47
N PHE A 54 -7.54 7.19 2.04
CA PHE A 54 -7.12 5.89 1.52
C PHE A 54 -7.98 5.42 0.33
N THR A 55 -9.20 5.91 0.20
CA THR A 55 -10.05 5.68 -0.97
C THR A 55 -9.42 6.31 -2.23
N VAL A 56 -8.94 7.54 -2.12
CA VAL A 56 -8.23 8.25 -3.20
C VAL A 56 -6.89 7.59 -3.48
N GLU A 57 -6.16 7.15 -2.46
CA GLU A 57 -4.90 6.43 -2.64
C GLU A 57 -5.08 5.12 -3.41
N ARG A 58 -6.09 4.30 -3.03
CA ARG A 58 -6.46 3.09 -3.78
C ARG A 58 -6.75 3.40 -5.24
N ARG A 59 -7.61 4.41 -5.50
CA ARG A 59 -7.95 4.83 -6.86
C ARG A 59 -6.70 5.26 -7.64
N GLY A 60 -5.78 6.00 -7.02
CA GLY A 60 -4.51 6.40 -7.63
C GLY A 60 -3.66 5.20 -8.02
N LEU A 61 -3.51 4.20 -7.13
CA LEU A 61 -2.78 2.97 -7.43
C LEU A 61 -3.43 2.17 -8.57
N ASP A 62 -4.76 2.11 -8.63
CA ASP A 62 -5.46 1.43 -9.72
C ASP A 62 -5.23 2.13 -11.07
N LEU A 63 -5.28 3.47 -11.08
CA LEU A 63 -4.97 4.27 -12.27
C LEU A 63 -3.51 4.09 -12.71
N LEU A 64 -2.55 4.09 -11.79
CA LEU A 64 -1.14 3.87 -12.10
C LEU A 64 -0.87 2.46 -12.63
N ARG A 65 -1.67 1.46 -12.21
CA ARG A 65 -1.55 0.07 -12.70
C ARG A 65 -2.09 -0.08 -14.13
N SER A 66 -3.13 0.66 -14.49
CA SER A 66 -3.87 0.48 -15.74
C SER A 66 -3.00 0.45 -17.01
N PRO A 67 -1.96 1.30 -17.18
CA PRO A 67 -1.10 1.25 -18.36
C PRO A 67 -0.21 0.01 -18.46
N GLY A 68 -0.04 -0.76 -17.37
CA GLY A 68 0.89 -1.88 -17.31
C GLY A 68 2.38 -1.48 -17.46
N ALA A 69 2.69 -0.18 -17.38
CA ALA A 69 4.01 0.36 -17.67
C ALA A 69 5.00 0.23 -16.50
N LEU A 70 4.49 0.15 -15.27
CA LEU A 70 5.28 0.03 -14.04
C LEU A 70 4.65 -1.00 -13.11
N ARG A 71 5.49 -1.61 -12.26
CA ARG A 71 4.99 -2.46 -11.18
C ARG A 71 4.35 -1.58 -10.11
N VAL A 72 3.06 -1.79 -9.86
CA VAL A 72 2.27 -1.08 -8.84
C VAL A 72 1.70 -2.10 -7.86
N PRO A 73 1.81 -1.88 -6.53
CA PRO A 73 1.39 -2.86 -5.52
C PRO A 73 -0.11 -3.09 -5.56
N GLN A 74 -0.56 -4.34 -5.54
CA GLN A 74 -1.99 -4.66 -5.42
C GLN A 74 -2.56 -4.21 -4.07
N VAL A 75 -3.72 -3.55 -4.07
CA VAL A 75 -4.47 -3.24 -2.84
C VAL A 75 -5.34 -4.45 -2.49
N PHE A 76 -5.18 -4.99 -1.30
CA PHE A 76 -5.97 -6.12 -0.80
C PHE A 76 -7.18 -5.64 0.00
N ASP A 77 -6.99 -4.62 0.84
CA ASP A 77 -8.08 -4.04 1.62
C ASP A 77 -7.84 -2.54 1.85
N GLN A 78 -8.94 -1.80 2.01
CA GLN A 78 -8.92 -0.38 2.32
C GLN A 78 -10.20 -0.01 3.06
N ARG A 79 -10.08 0.71 4.17
CA ARG A 79 -11.23 1.16 4.97
C ARG A 79 -11.06 2.59 5.46
N GLU A 80 -12.18 3.28 5.57
CA GLU A 80 -12.27 4.54 6.31
C GLU A 80 -12.21 4.28 7.83
N ALA A 81 -11.91 5.31 8.61
CA ALA A 81 -11.91 5.18 10.06
C ALA A 81 -13.31 4.87 10.58
N ALA A 82 -13.43 3.88 11.47
CA ALA A 82 -14.69 3.44 12.05
C ALA A 82 -14.51 3.07 13.51
N GLY A 83 -15.19 3.80 14.41
CA GLY A 83 -15.07 3.62 15.85
C GLY A 83 -13.60 3.69 16.31
N PRO A 84 -13.07 2.66 17.00
CA PRO A 84 -11.68 2.64 17.44
C PRO A 84 -10.67 2.27 16.33
N CYS A 85 -11.13 1.82 15.16
CA CYS A 85 -10.25 1.44 14.06
C CYS A 85 -9.86 2.69 13.24
N PRO A 86 -8.56 2.97 13.07
CA PRO A 86 -8.12 4.02 12.16
C PRO A 86 -8.51 3.69 10.71
N GLY A 87 -8.51 4.70 9.85
CA GLY A 87 -8.54 4.43 8.41
C GLY A 87 -7.22 3.81 7.99
N TYR A 88 -7.26 2.89 7.03
CA TYR A 88 -6.06 2.20 6.54
C TYR A 88 -6.17 1.74 5.10
N ILE A 89 -5.02 1.40 4.53
CA ILE A 89 -4.87 0.65 3.29
C ILE A 89 -3.85 -0.46 3.50
N ALA A 90 -4.19 -1.67 3.08
CA ALA A 90 -3.33 -2.85 3.09
C ALA A 90 -3.05 -3.27 1.64
N MET A 91 -1.76 -3.31 1.28
CA MET A 91 -1.31 -3.56 -0.08
C MET A 91 -0.13 -4.52 -0.11
N GLU A 92 0.15 -5.06 -1.29
CA GLU A 92 1.29 -5.93 -1.57
C GLU A 92 2.60 -5.36 -1.02
N TRP A 93 3.34 -6.21 -0.31
CA TRP A 93 4.73 -5.92 0.01
C TRP A 93 5.62 -6.24 -1.19
N LEU A 94 6.19 -5.21 -1.81
CA LEU A 94 7.08 -5.36 -2.99
C LEU A 94 8.52 -5.72 -2.64
N GLY A 95 8.88 -5.79 -1.36
CA GLY A 95 10.26 -6.01 -0.94
C GLY A 95 11.15 -4.77 -1.08
N GLN A 96 12.45 -4.98 -0.93
CA GLN A 96 13.45 -3.95 -1.21
C GLN A 96 13.83 -3.98 -2.69
N GLY A 97 13.81 -2.81 -3.33
CA GLY A 97 14.31 -2.65 -4.69
C GLY A 97 15.83 -2.72 -4.77
N SER A 98 16.35 -2.85 -6.00
CA SER A 98 17.78 -2.78 -6.29
C SER A 98 18.14 -1.39 -6.81
N ASN A 99 19.23 -0.80 -6.30
CA ASN A 99 19.71 0.52 -6.71
C ASN A 99 20.76 0.43 -7.83
N THR A 100 20.42 -0.25 -8.92
CA THR A 100 21.31 -0.38 -10.10
C THR A 100 20.92 0.60 -11.20
N THR A 101 21.88 0.95 -12.05
CA THR A 101 21.64 1.78 -13.24
C THR A 101 20.55 1.18 -14.13
N GLN A 102 20.54 -0.15 -14.29
CA GLN A 102 19.54 -0.84 -15.11
C GLN A 102 18.12 -0.66 -14.56
N VAL A 103 17.94 -0.71 -13.24
CA VAL A 103 16.64 -0.46 -12.60
C VAL A 103 16.23 1.00 -12.77
N ALA A 104 17.15 1.95 -12.60
CA ALA A 104 16.87 3.38 -12.79
C ALA A 104 16.44 3.69 -14.24
N GLU A 105 17.13 3.12 -15.23
CA GLU A 105 16.76 3.26 -16.64
C GLU A 105 15.41 2.61 -16.96
N ALA A 106 15.14 1.42 -16.41
CA ALA A 106 13.86 0.74 -16.58
C ALA A 106 12.71 1.57 -15.98
N LEU A 107 12.92 2.14 -14.79
CA LEU A 107 11.98 3.08 -14.16
C LEU A 107 11.74 4.30 -15.05
N GLY A 108 12.80 4.91 -15.59
CA GLY A 108 12.67 6.07 -16.49
C GLY A 108 11.84 5.77 -17.73
N ARG A 109 12.09 4.63 -18.39
CA ARG A 109 11.27 4.17 -19.54
C ARG A 109 9.82 3.89 -19.15
N GLY A 110 9.60 3.24 -18.01
CA GLY A 110 8.27 2.93 -17.49
C GLY A 110 7.47 4.18 -17.14
N LEU A 111 8.10 5.17 -16.49
CA LEU A 111 7.49 6.48 -16.21
C LEU A 111 7.10 7.21 -17.51
N ALA A 112 8.00 7.22 -18.51
CA ALA A 112 7.70 7.84 -19.78
C ALA A 112 6.54 7.13 -20.53
N ALA A 113 6.47 5.81 -20.46
CA ALA A 113 5.35 5.03 -21.03
C ALA A 113 4.03 5.29 -20.28
N MET A 114 4.08 5.34 -18.94
CA MET A 114 2.94 5.69 -18.10
C MET A 114 2.38 7.07 -18.46
N HIS A 115 3.23 8.10 -18.56
CA HIS A 115 2.79 9.47 -18.88
C HIS A 115 2.24 9.63 -20.31
N ARG A 116 2.64 8.78 -21.26
CA ARG A 116 2.07 8.79 -22.61
C ARG A 116 0.68 8.15 -22.68
N THR A 117 0.27 7.43 -21.65
CA THR A 117 -1.06 6.82 -21.60
C THR A 117 -2.06 7.86 -21.13
N THR A 118 -2.87 8.36 -22.05
CA THR A 118 -4.01 9.22 -21.71
C THR A 118 -5.20 8.33 -21.36
N VAL A 119 -5.77 8.53 -20.18
CA VAL A 119 -7.06 7.93 -19.82
C VAL A 119 -8.13 8.71 -20.60
N GLU A 120 -8.84 8.04 -21.53
CA GLU A 120 -10.07 8.60 -22.09
C GLU A 120 -11.07 8.82 -20.94
N THR A 121 -11.65 10.02 -20.89
CA THR A 121 -12.53 10.48 -19.80
C THR A 121 -13.95 10.01 -20.02
#